data_AF-U1X8T0-F1
#
_entry.id   AF-U1X8T0-F1
#
_cell.length_a   1.000
_cell.length_b   1.000
_cell.length_c   1.000
_cell.angle_alpha   90.00
_cell.angle_beta   90.00
_cell.angle_gamma   90.00
#
_symmetry.space_group_name_H-M   'P 1'
#
loop_
_entity.id
_entity.type
_entity.pdbx_description
1 polymer ?
#
loop_
_entity_poly.entity_id
_entity_poly.type
_entity_poly.pdbx_seq_one_letter_code
_entity_poly.pdbx_strand_id
1 'polypeptide(L)'
;MTRYGADQCPYCYPGTEVLKNKFNIRNEKKLSDLEKMSTLIRDAELVETPIKGLFDLNHLQKIHRYLFRDIYDFAGKTRTIILFVRETGERNVCFYPLCSSKCRI
;
A
#
# COMPACT_ATOMS: atom_id res chain seq x y z
N MET A 1 11.47 -0.49 17.07
CA MET A 1 10.38 -1.13 16.29
C MET A 1 10.29 -0.45 14.93
N THR A 2 10.48 -1.22 13.84
CA THR A 2 10.34 -0.71 12.47
C THR A 2 8.90 -0.26 12.19
N ARG A 3 8.66 0.48 11.11
CA ARG A 3 7.30 0.83 10.65
C ARG A 3 6.40 -0.40 10.39
N TYR A 4 6.99 -1.59 10.22
CA TYR A 4 6.31 -2.82 9.82
C TYR A 4 6.27 -3.91 10.92
N GLY A 5 6.71 -3.60 12.14
CA GLY A 5 6.71 -4.55 13.27
C GLY A 5 8.09 -5.13 13.64
N ALA A 6 8.09 -6.22 14.40
CA ALA A 6 9.29 -6.91 14.90
C ALA A 6 9.88 -7.92 13.89
N ASP A 7 9.05 -8.42 12.97
CA ASP A 7 9.46 -9.31 11.90
C ASP A 7 9.89 -8.52 10.66
N GLN A 8 10.84 -9.07 9.89
CA GLN A 8 11.27 -8.46 8.63
C GLN A 8 10.06 -8.24 7.71
N CYS A 9 9.83 -6.98 7.31
CA CYS A 9 8.81 -6.59 6.35
C CYS A 9 8.89 -7.47 5.08
N PRO A 10 7.91 -8.35 4.78
CA PRO A 10 7.98 -9.26 3.63
C PRO A 10 7.99 -8.51 2.30
N TYR A 11 7.45 -7.30 2.30
CA TYR A 11 7.41 -6.40 1.16
C TYR A 11 8.71 -5.61 0.98
N CYS A 12 9.63 -5.60 1.94
CA CYS A 12 10.82 -4.76 1.91
C CYS A 12 12.06 -5.57 1.52
N TYR A 13 13.10 -4.90 1.01
CA TYR A 13 14.40 -5.58 0.83
C TYR A 13 15.01 -5.95 2.20
N PRO A 14 15.70 -7.09 2.31
CA PRO A 14 16.35 -7.49 3.56
C PRO A 14 17.27 -6.40 4.10
N GLY A 15 17.14 -6.11 5.40
CA GLY A 15 17.94 -5.08 6.07
C GLY A 15 17.55 -3.63 5.74
N THR A 16 16.41 -3.41 5.06
CA THR A 16 15.94 -2.06 4.71
C THR A 16 14.45 -1.90 5.00
N GLU A 17 13.98 -0.64 5.04
CA GLU A 17 12.55 -0.32 5.04
C GLU A 17 12.00 -0.01 3.64
N VAL A 18 12.81 -0.22 2.59
CA VAL A 18 12.44 0.11 1.22
C VAL A 18 11.67 -1.04 0.59
N LEU A 19 10.49 -0.73 0.04
CA LEU A 19 9.62 -1.70 -0.60
C LEU A 19 10.25 -2.29 -1.88
N LYS A 20 10.11 -3.61 -2.04
CA LYS A 20 10.43 -4.34 -3.27
C LYS A 20 9.57 -3.79 -4.40
N ASN A 21 10.22 -3.37 -5.46
CA ASN A 21 9.63 -2.69 -6.60
C ASN A 21 10.24 -3.22 -7.89
N LYS A 22 9.50 -3.08 -9.00
CA LYS A 22 9.89 -3.58 -10.33
C LYS A 22 11.16 -2.94 -10.89
N PHE A 23 11.56 -1.80 -10.35
CA PHE A 23 12.75 -1.05 -10.76
C PHE A 23 14.01 -1.38 -9.94
N ASN A 24 13.91 -2.31 -8.97
CA ASN A 24 15.01 -2.67 -8.07
C ASN A 24 15.64 -1.48 -7.32
N ILE A 25 14.86 -0.41 -7.08
CA ILE A 25 15.33 0.79 -6.39
C ILE A 25 15.39 0.53 -4.89
N ARG A 26 16.55 0.75 -4.27
CA ARG A 26 16.79 0.57 -2.82
C ARG A 26 17.00 1.88 -2.06
N ASN A 27 16.98 3.01 -2.76
CA ASN A 27 17.05 4.33 -2.14
C ASN A 27 15.63 4.85 -1.94
N GLU A 28 15.26 5.11 -0.68
CA GLU A 28 13.90 5.51 -0.30
C GLU A 28 13.43 6.78 -1.03
N LYS A 29 14.29 7.81 -1.11
CA LYS A 29 13.97 9.07 -1.78
C LYS A 29 13.71 8.85 -3.27
N LYS A 30 14.59 8.11 -3.96
CA LYS A 30 14.42 7.79 -5.38
C LYS A 30 13.13 7.00 -5.64
N LEU A 31 12.81 6.03 -4.76
CA LEU A 31 11.57 5.27 -4.89
C LEU A 31 10.35 6.16 -4.68
N SER A 32 10.38 7.05 -3.68
CA SER A 32 9.29 7.99 -3.40
C SER A 32 9.06 8.97 -4.57
N ASP A 33 10.13 9.49 -5.16
CA ASP A 33 10.03 10.41 -6.30
C ASP A 33 9.43 9.70 -7.53
N LEU A 34 9.88 8.47 -7.82
CA LEU A 34 9.31 7.65 -8.88
C LEU A 34 7.84 7.31 -8.62
N GLU A 35 7.49 6.97 -7.38
CA GLU A 35 6.12 6.65 -6.98
C GLU A 35 5.18 7.81 -7.18
N LYS A 36 5.56 9.00 -6.73
CA LYS A 36 4.77 10.23 -6.92
C LYS A 36 4.55 10.50 -8.40
N MET A 37 5.61 10.49 -9.21
CA MET A 37 5.51 10.80 -10.63
C MET A 37 4.61 9.80 -11.37
N SER A 38 4.79 8.50 -11.12
CA SER A 38 3.95 7.47 -11.74
C SER A 38 2.49 7.59 -11.31
N THR A 39 2.25 7.80 -10.01
CA THR A 39 0.88 7.87 -9.47
C THR A 39 0.15 9.11 -9.97
N LEU A 40 0.83 10.27 -10.10
CA LEU A 40 0.26 11.49 -10.66
C LEU A 40 -0.27 11.28 -12.08
N ILE A 41 0.46 10.56 -12.92
CA ILE A 41 0.03 10.26 -14.29
C ILE A 41 -1.22 9.37 -14.27
N ARG A 42 -1.23 8.32 -13.45
CA ARG A 42 -2.38 7.41 -13.34
C ARG A 42 -3.59 8.08 -12.72
N ASP A 43 -3.40 8.99 -11.78
CA ASP A 43 -4.47 9.77 -11.19
C ASP A 43 -5.14 10.68 -12.24
N ALA A 44 -4.35 11.39 -13.04
CA ALA A 44 -4.87 12.19 -14.16
C ALA A 44 -5.68 11.33 -15.15
N GLU A 45 -5.20 10.13 -15.48
CA GLU A 45 -5.95 9.18 -16.32
C GLU A 45 -7.29 8.73 -15.68
N LEU A 46 -7.33 8.57 -14.36
CA LEU A 46 -8.55 8.20 -13.62
C LEU A 46 -9.56 9.35 -13.53
N VAL A 47 -9.11 10.60 -13.51
CA VAL A 47 -9.99 11.77 -13.58
C VAL A 47 -10.74 11.79 -14.91
N GLU A 48 -10.02 11.56 -16.02
CA GLU A 48 -10.62 11.53 -17.36
C GLU A 48 -11.45 10.25 -17.60
N THR A 49 -10.92 9.11 -17.16
CA THR A 49 -11.51 7.78 -17.39
C THR A 49 -11.59 6.99 -16.09
N PRO A 50 -12.58 7.28 -15.24
CA PRO A 50 -12.70 6.62 -13.95
C PRO A 50 -13.00 5.14 -14.13
N ILE A 51 -12.36 4.32 -13.29
CA ILE A 51 -12.73 2.92 -13.16
C ILE A 51 -14.14 2.88 -12.58
N LYS A 52 -15.04 2.15 -13.25
CA LYS A 52 -16.42 1.95 -12.79
C LYS A 52 -16.47 0.79 -11.80
N GLY A 53 -17.26 0.95 -10.74
CA GLY A 53 -17.50 -0.09 -9.75
C GLY A 53 -18.49 0.33 -8.69
N LEU A 54 -18.73 -0.56 -7.73
CA LEU A 54 -19.76 -0.40 -6.69
C LEU A 54 -19.20 0.13 -5.37
N PHE A 55 -18.00 0.71 -5.40
CA PHE A 55 -17.24 1.11 -4.20
C PHE A 55 -17.05 -0.03 -3.19
N ASP A 56 -16.98 -1.26 -3.69
CA ASP A 56 -16.66 -2.46 -2.92
C ASP A 56 -15.15 -2.69 -2.88
N LEU A 57 -14.72 -3.72 -2.15
CA LEU A 57 -13.31 -4.10 -2.05
C LEU A 57 -12.68 -4.37 -3.43
N ASN A 58 -13.43 -5.00 -4.34
CA ASN A 58 -12.96 -5.30 -5.68
C ASN A 58 -12.71 -4.01 -6.48
N HIS A 59 -13.59 -3.02 -6.36
CA HIS A 59 -13.41 -1.72 -6.97
C HIS A 59 -12.16 -1.03 -6.42
N LEU A 60 -11.97 -1.03 -5.10
CA LEU A 60 -10.77 -0.47 -4.47
C LEU A 60 -9.48 -1.18 -4.92
N GLN A 61 -9.50 -2.50 -5.04
CA GLN A 61 -8.37 -3.29 -5.55
C GLN A 61 -8.05 -2.94 -7.01
N LYS A 62 -9.05 -2.71 -7.86
CA LYS A 62 -8.85 -2.26 -9.25
C LYS A 62 -8.20 -0.89 -9.31
N ILE A 63 -8.66 0.06 -8.49
CA ILE A 63 -8.06 1.41 -8.38
C ILE A 63 -6.61 1.29 -7.90
N HIS A 64 -6.35 0.56 -6.82
CA HIS A 64 -4.99 0.34 -6.31
C HIS A 64 -4.10 -0.34 -7.35
N ARG A 65 -4.61 -1.31 -8.11
CA ARG A 65 -3.86 -1.92 -9.20
C ARG A 65 -3.51 -0.87 -10.26
N TYR A 66 -4.46 -0.04 -10.65
CA TYR A 66 -4.25 0.95 -11.71
C TYR A 66 -3.20 1.99 -11.35
N LEU A 67 -3.23 2.51 -10.11
CA LEU A 67 -2.26 3.49 -9.62
C LEU A 67 -0.84 2.92 -9.53
N PHE A 68 -0.71 1.69 -9.02
CA PHE A 68 0.60 1.16 -8.59
C PHE A 68 1.14 0.00 -9.44
N ARG A 69 0.44 -0.42 -10.50
CA ARG A 69 0.83 -1.57 -11.36
C ARG A 69 2.24 -1.43 -11.93
N ASP A 70 2.70 -0.21 -12.15
CA ASP A 70 3.98 0.05 -12.79
C ASP A 70 5.15 -0.14 -11.80
N ILE A 71 4.89 -0.07 -10.49
CA ILE A 71 5.91 -0.04 -9.44
C ILE A 71 5.95 -1.33 -8.62
N TYR A 72 4.79 -1.88 -8.25
CA TYR A 72 4.70 -2.97 -7.28
C TYR A 72 4.03 -4.22 -7.86
N ASP A 73 4.60 -5.39 -7.60
CA ASP A 73 4.01 -6.68 -7.99
C ASP A 73 2.74 -7.04 -7.21
N PHE A 74 2.58 -6.45 -6.02
CA PHE A 74 1.40 -6.62 -5.18
C PHE A 74 0.31 -5.60 -5.47
N ALA A 75 0.44 -4.76 -6.52
CA ALA A 75 -0.57 -3.77 -6.85
C ALA A 75 -1.95 -4.41 -7.08
N GLY A 76 -2.94 -3.99 -6.28
CA GLY A 76 -4.30 -4.53 -6.28
C GLY A 76 -4.53 -5.71 -5.33
N LYS A 77 -3.52 -6.12 -4.55
CA LYS A 77 -3.65 -7.16 -3.52
C LYS A 77 -3.83 -6.51 -2.14
N THR A 78 -4.58 -7.17 -1.27
CA THR A 78 -4.67 -6.78 0.15
C THR A 78 -3.37 -7.12 0.87
N ARG A 79 -3.01 -6.32 1.87
CA ARG A 79 -1.86 -6.58 2.74
C ARG A 79 -2.04 -7.88 3.52
N THR A 80 -0.93 -8.57 3.79
CA THR A 80 -0.88 -9.81 4.58
C THR A 80 -0.22 -9.63 5.95
N ILE A 81 0.26 -8.42 6.25
CA ILE A 81 0.88 -8.07 7.54
C ILE A 81 0.07 -7.01 8.25
N ILE A 82 0.19 -6.95 9.57
CA ILE A 82 -0.37 -5.89 10.40
C ILE A 82 0.56 -4.67 10.35
N LEU A 83 -0.02 -3.48 10.17
CA LEU A 83 0.71 -2.22 10.32
C LEU A 83 0.40 -1.65 11.70
N PHE A 84 1.42 -1.11 12.36
CA PHE A 84 1.27 -0.37 13.60
C PHE A 84 1.57 1.09 13.30
N VAL A 85 0.52 1.92 13.25
CA VAL A 85 0.70 3.37 13.19
C VAL A 85 1.08 3.83 14.59
N ARG A 86 2.18 4.57 14.72
CA ARG A 86 2.52 5.23 15.98
C ARG A 86 1.81 6.57 16.01
N GLU A 87 0.70 6.65 16.74
CA GLU A 87 0.11 7.94 17.12
C GLU A 87 0.68 8.37 18.47
N THR A 88 0.98 9.66 18.61
CA THR A 88 1.33 10.32 19.89
C THR A 88 0.11 10.48 20.82
N GLY A 89 -0.71 9.45 20.94
CA GLY A 89 -1.91 9.43 21.80
C GLY A 89 -3.05 8.61 21.20
N GLU A 90 -3.15 7.34 21.63
CA GLU A 90 -4.36 6.49 21.67
C GLU A 90 -5.29 6.48 20.43
N ARG A 91 -5.12 5.56 19.47
CA ARG A 91 -5.64 4.17 19.52
C ARG A 91 -5.19 3.43 18.25
N ASN A 92 -4.77 2.17 18.38
CA ASN A 92 -4.31 1.35 17.25
C ASN A 92 -5.43 1.11 16.22
N VAL A 93 -5.27 1.63 15.00
CA VAL A 93 -6.21 1.37 13.88
C VAL A 93 -5.68 0.21 13.01
N CYS A 94 -6.42 -0.91 13.01
CA CYS A 94 -6.13 -2.08 12.18
C CYS A 94 -6.95 -2.05 10.88
N PHE A 95 -6.34 -1.70 9.75
CA PHE A 95 -7.02 -1.74 8.43
C PHE A 95 -7.04 -3.15 7.78
N TYR A 96 -7.97 -4.04 8.15
CA TYR A 96 -8.45 -5.28 7.44
C TYR A 96 -7.47 -6.05 6.48
N PRO A 97 -7.32 -7.41 6.56
CA PRO A 97 -8.45 -8.33 6.62
C PRO A 97 -8.56 -9.32 7.78
N LEU A 98 -7.75 -9.20 8.82
CA LEU A 98 -7.86 -10.10 9.98
C LEU A 98 -8.71 -9.52 11.10
N CYS A 99 -9.97 -9.15 10.81
CA CYS A 99 -10.95 -9.01 11.88
C CYS A 99 -11.82 -10.28 11.92
N SER A 100 -11.35 -11.28 12.66
CA SER A 100 -12.20 -12.38 13.12
C SER A 100 -13.21 -11.84 14.14
N SER A 101 -14.48 -11.76 13.74
CA SER A 101 -15.70 -11.82 14.55
C SER A 101 -15.88 -10.94 15.80
N LYS A 102 -15.00 -10.00 16.14
CA LYS A 102 -15.14 -9.13 17.33
C LYS A 102 -14.72 -7.67 17.16
N CYS A 103 -14.93 -7.06 15.99
CA CYS A 103 -15.07 -5.60 15.93
C CYS A 103 -16.55 -5.24 15.79
N ARG A 104 -17.11 -4.71 16.89
CA ARG A 104 -18.37 -3.97 16.86
C ARG A 104 -18.02 -2.53 16.48
N ILE A 105 -18.70 -2.01 15.45
CA ILE A 105 -18.68 -0.58 15.11
C ILE A 105 -19.37 0.19 16.24
#